data_AF-A0A8H5IQ52-F1
#
_entry.id   AF-A0A8H5IQ52-F1
#
_cell.length_a   1.000
_cell.length_b   1.000
_cell.length_c   1.000
_cell.angle_alpha   90.00
_cell.angle_beta   90.00
_cell.angle_gamma   90.00
#
_symmetry.space_group_name_H-M   'P 1'
#
loop_
_entity.id
_entity.type
_entity.pdbx_description
1 polymer ?
#
loop_
_entity_poly.entity_id
_entity_poly.type
_entity_poly.pdbx_seq_one_letter_code
_entity_poly.pdbx_strand_id
1 'polypeptide(L)'
;MDISCMHSVAAAPQNYQYRAAGPSQLAKAICPTIIDAECHSLDIATAFTASDFFSCIDSCPERERRTFFLLMTKELFGIRDIIKYGLIFLGYPVSSSLYNKAMHLPMNQWLQDIQQSLGSFDLRAATKAGISVLGKLNIPLGHNSRIHEIVTSPLNHFQPKDYILLCRVSFVSAVSMNARHLGIQWQDLISFDSKSPFPYLREKLIQQELLDDSEETTEQAVQKRLKLKDNFKNIHSDLVPTQEQLTMAHHPTLDLIPWPKFRSKAITAVHSTPPLIDREDFCLDLLNDGLRCWAFANGTSLPSAEPWDAQNWEAAPWFLEKWEHLTEGRDGDEWKISARWWSMGARSSV
;
A
#
# COMPACT_ATOMS: atom_id res chain seq x y z
N MET A 1 -52.31 7.83 42.48
CA MET A 1 -52.11 8.45 43.81
C MET A 1 -50.95 9.41 43.65
N ASP A 2 -51.27 10.69 43.57
CA ASP A 2 -50.30 11.79 43.55
C ASP A 2 -49.71 12.04 44.93
N ILE A 3 -48.87 13.09 44.99
CA ILE A 3 -48.36 13.87 46.13
C ILE A 3 -46.88 13.53 46.42
N SER A 4 -45.88 14.29 45.92
CA SER A 4 -45.51 15.71 46.19
C SER A 4 -44.55 15.84 47.40
N CYS A 5 -43.60 16.80 47.51
CA CYS A 5 -42.90 17.73 46.60
C CYS A 5 -41.94 18.63 47.47
N MET A 6 -41.17 19.57 46.86
CA MET A 6 -40.45 20.72 47.49
C MET A 6 -39.19 20.34 48.33
N HIS A 7 -38.12 21.12 48.57
CA HIS A 7 -37.66 22.52 48.28
C HIS A 7 -36.14 22.62 48.68
N SER A 8 -35.28 23.62 48.39
CA SER A 8 -35.14 24.61 47.27
C SER A 8 -33.84 25.48 47.39
N VAL A 9 -33.20 25.82 46.25
CA VAL A 9 -32.59 27.14 45.88
C VAL A 9 -31.24 27.67 46.51
N ALA A 10 -30.48 28.41 45.65
CA ALA A 10 -29.40 29.39 45.92
C ALA A 10 -28.00 28.90 46.38
N ALA A 11 -26.88 29.62 46.17
CA ALA A 11 -26.49 30.66 45.18
C ALA A 11 -24.94 30.83 45.22
N ALA A 12 -24.33 31.49 44.21
CA ALA A 12 -22.90 31.81 44.18
C ALA A 12 -22.51 32.97 45.13
N PRO A 13 -21.22 33.17 45.40
CA PRO A 13 -20.62 34.41 44.87
C PRO A 13 -19.23 34.26 44.23
N GLN A 14 -18.86 35.29 43.48
CA GLN A 14 -17.59 35.47 42.77
C GLN A 14 -16.46 35.95 43.70
N ASN A 15 -15.22 35.87 43.23
CA ASN A 15 -14.19 36.85 43.61
C ASN A 15 -13.31 37.22 42.40
N TYR A 16 -13.02 38.52 42.28
CA TYR A 16 -12.36 39.16 41.14
C TYR A 16 -11.12 39.92 41.63
N GLN A 17 -10.01 39.86 40.89
CA GLN A 17 -8.97 40.91 40.79
C GLN A 17 -8.05 40.52 39.60
N TYR A 18 -8.10 41.18 38.42
CA TYR A 18 -7.45 42.46 38.05
C TYR A 18 -5.91 42.45 38.22
N ARG A 19 -5.05 42.91 37.28
CA ARG A 19 -5.19 43.39 35.87
C ARG A 19 -3.79 43.70 35.31
N ALA A 20 -3.50 43.45 34.02
CA ALA A 20 -2.51 44.20 33.20
C ALA A 20 -2.67 43.82 31.71
N ALA A 21 -2.32 44.71 30.77
CA ALA A 21 -2.69 44.53 29.35
C ALA A 21 -1.64 45.04 28.33
N GLY A 22 -1.56 44.34 27.20
CA GLY A 22 -1.05 44.82 25.90
C GLY A 22 0.47 44.71 25.66
N PRO A 23 0.94 44.90 24.40
CA PRO A 23 0.19 45.13 23.16
C PRO A 23 0.42 44.06 22.07
N SER A 24 -0.35 44.14 20.98
CA SER A 24 -0.20 43.34 19.76
C SER A 24 0.90 43.87 18.83
N GLN A 25 1.69 42.99 18.20
CA GLN A 25 2.41 43.29 16.95
C GLN A 25 2.49 42.09 16.00
N LEU A 26 2.23 42.37 14.72
CA LEU A 26 2.63 41.55 13.56
C LEU A 26 4.17 41.49 13.48
N ALA A 27 4.74 40.39 12.96
CA ALA A 27 5.55 40.39 11.72
C ALA A 27 6.54 39.20 11.55
N LYS A 28 6.70 38.81 10.27
CA LYS A 28 7.91 38.27 9.61
C LYS A 28 8.40 36.86 9.94
N ALA A 29 8.27 36.01 8.93
CA ALA A 29 9.15 34.87 8.70
C ALA A 29 10.63 35.31 8.58
N ILE A 30 11.54 34.48 9.07
CA ILE A 30 12.99 34.64 8.94
C ILE A 30 13.56 33.28 8.52
N CYS A 31 14.06 33.19 7.29
CA CYS A 31 14.91 32.08 6.86
C CYS A 31 16.32 32.27 7.45
N PRO A 32 16.96 31.24 8.02
CA PRO A 32 18.39 31.26 8.28
C PRO A 32 19.15 30.94 6.99
N THR A 33 20.00 31.85 6.55
CA THR A 33 20.95 31.64 5.45
C THR A 33 22.07 30.69 5.90
N ILE A 34 22.57 29.89 4.95
CA ILE A 34 23.72 29.01 5.09
C ILE A 34 24.95 29.80 5.59
N ILE A 35 25.65 29.26 6.58
CA ILE A 35 27.06 29.54 6.86
C ILE A 35 27.76 28.20 7.01
N ASP A 36 28.85 28.01 6.27
CA ASP A 36 29.63 26.77 6.28
C ASP A 36 30.21 26.45 7.67
N ALA A 37 30.04 25.21 8.10
CA ALA A 37 30.79 24.59 9.18
C ALA A 37 31.24 23.20 8.73
N GLU A 38 32.48 22.85 9.03
CA GLU A 38 33.25 21.80 8.37
C GLU A 38 32.61 20.41 8.42
N CYS A 39 32.85 19.65 7.34
CA CYS A 39 32.34 18.30 7.15
C CYS A 39 32.92 17.32 8.18
N HIS A 40 32.20 17.12 9.28
CA HIS A 40 32.22 15.85 9.99
C HIS A 40 31.15 14.95 9.38
N SER A 41 31.62 13.95 8.63
CA SER A 41 30.81 12.82 8.18
C SER A 41 30.38 11.98 9.39
N LEU A 42 29.32 12.41 10.07
CA LEU A 42 28.49 11.47 10.80
C LEU A 42 27.93 10.50 9.77
N ASP A 43 28.27 9.22 9.91
CA ASP A 43 27.62 8.14 9.17
C ASP A 43 26.11 8.22 9.45
N ILE A 44 25.36 8.78 8.50
CA ILE A 44 23.92 8.66 8.47
C ILE A 44 23.66 7.19 8.21
N ALA A 45 23.41 6.43 9.26
CA ALA A 45 23.06 5.02 9.17
C ALA A 45 21.94 4.88 8.14
N THR A 46 22.27 4.23 7.02
CA THR A 46 21.39 4.18 5.83
C THR A 46 20.01 3.69 6.24
N ALA A 47 18.98 4.49 5.98
CA ALA A 47 17.60 4.11 6.27
C ALA A 47 17.29 2.75 5.64
N PHE A 48 16.48 1.94 6.34
CA PHE A 48 16.14 0.59 5.88
C PHE A 48 15.33 0.64 4.58
N THR A 49 15.81 -0.06 3.55
CA THR A 49 15.28 -0.02 2.18
C THR A 49 14.41 -1.24 1.83
N ALA A 50 13.77 -1.26 0.66
CA ALA A 50 13.13 -2.47 0.15
C ALA A 50 14.19 -3.52 -0.25
N SER A 51 15.31 -3.10 -0.84
CA SER A 51 16.49 -3.93 -1.08
C SER A 51 16.95 -4.66 0.19
N ASP A 52 16.99 -3.98 1.34
CA ASP A 52 17.29 -4.61 2.64
C ASP A 52 16.26 -5.65 3.05
N PHE A 53 14.97 -5.35 2.84
CA PHE A 53 13.88 -6.27 3.13
C PHE A 53 13.96 -7.56 2.30
N PHE A 54 14.14 -7.43 0.97
CA PHE A 54 14.29 -8.58 0.09
C PHE A 54 15.59 -9.36 0.37
N SER A 55 16.71 -8.69 0.64
CA SER A 55 17.95 -9.34 1.09
C SER A 55 17.77 -10.11 2.41
N CYS A 56 16.95 -9.59 3.33
CA CYS A 56 16.60 -10.31 4.55
C CYS A 56 15.80 -11.58 4.25
N ILE A 57 14.79 -11.50 3.36
CA ILE A 57 14.06 -12.66 2.87
C ILE A 57 15.03 -13.68 2.30
N ASP A 58 15.87 -13.33 1.32
CA ASP A 58 16.74 -14.28 0.64
C ASP A 58 17.80 -14.93 1.52
N SER A 59 18.20 -14.27 2.61
CA SER A 59 19.09 -14.86 3.62
C SER A 59 18.43 -15.93 4.50
N CYS A 60 17.10 -16.06 4.50
CA CYS A 60 16.38 -17.04 5.32
C CYS A 60 16.29 -18.43 4.66
N PRO A 61 16.22 -19.53 5.44
CA PRO A 61 16.07 -20.88 4.91
C PRO A 61 14.85 -21.02 4.00
N GLU A 62 14.97 -21.75 2.89
CA GLU A 62 13.89 -21.86 1.89
C GLU A 62 12.55 -22.32 2.47
N ARG A 63 12.57 -23.26 3.44
CA ARG A 63 11.36 -23.69 4.15
C ARG A 63 10.69 -22.53 4.89
N GLU A 64 11.46 -21.69 5.58
CA GLU A 64 10.94 -20.52 6.30
C GLU A 64 10.40 -19.48 5.31
N ARG A 65 11.14 -19.19 4.21
CA ARG A 65 10.69 -18.31 3.12
C ARG A 65 9.35 -18.75 2.51
N ARG A 66 9.20 -20.05 2.21
CA ARG A 66 7.95 -20.62 1.65
C ARG A 66 6.76 -20.49 2.60
N THR A 67 6.94 -20.82 3.88
CA THR A 67 5.90 -20.65 4.91
C THR A 67 5.54 -19.17 5.10
N PHE A 68 6.55 -18.30 5.15
CA PHE A 68 6.39 -16.85 5.25
C PHE A 68 5.53 -16.27 4.12
N PHE A 69 5.86 -16.54 2.86
CA PHE A 69 5.05 -16.07 1.73
C PHE A 69 3.62 -16.65 1.75
N LEU A 70 3.44 -17.90 2.18
CA LEU A 70 2.11 -18.50 2.33
C LEU A 70 1.27 -17.80 3.42
N LEU A 71 1.88 -17.31 4.50
CA LEU A 71 1.20 -16.43 5.48
C LEU A 71 0.83 -15.09 4.86
N MET A 72 1.77 -14.41 4.18
CA MET A 72 1.51 -13.12 3.52
C MET A 72 0.38 -13.20 2.47
N THR A 73 0.21 -14.35 1.81
CA THR A 73 -0.88 -14.60 0.86
C THR A 73 -2.22 -14.98 1.53
N LYS A 74 -2.19 -15.63 2.71
CA LYS A 74 -3.42 -16.12 3.40
C LYS A 74 -3.95 -15.19 4.48
N GLU A 75 -3.10 -14.40 5.12
CA GLU A 75 -3.42 -13.46 6.19
C GLU A 75 -3.18 -12.01 5.70
N LEU A 76 -3.82 -11.00 6.32
CA LEU A 76 -3.59 -9.58 6.00
C LEU A 76 -2.27 -9.02 6.55
N PHE A 77 -1.18 -9.77 6.39
CA PHE A 77 0.13 -9.37 6.87
C PHE A 77 0.82 -8.45 5.85
N GLY A 78 1.31 -7.32 6.35
CA GLY A 78 2.22 -6.42 5.63
C GLY A 78 3.63 -6.49 6.21
N ILE A 79 4.55 -5.71 5.66
CA ILE A 79 5.93 -5.62 6.16
C ILE A 79 6.01 -5.21 7.65
N ARG A 80 5.08 -4.36 8.11
CA ARG A 80 4.91 -3.99 9.53
C ARG A 80 4.73 -5.18 10.47
N ASP A 81 4.06 -6.26 10.04
CA ASP A 81 3.75 -7.42 10.86
C ASP A 81 5.02 -8.23 11.11
N ILE A 82 5.81 -8.42 10.05
CA ILE A 82 7.13 -9.05 10.08
C ILE A 82 8.03 -8.33 11.08
N ILE A 83 8.15 -7.00 10.93
CA ILE A 83 8.98 -6.16 11.81
C ILE A 83 8.48 -6.21 13.25
N LYS A 84 7.17 -6.12 13.49
CA LYS A 84 6.57 -6.26 14.83
C LYS A 84 6.88 -7.61 15.49
N TYR A 85 6.64 -8.72 14.81
CA TYR A 85 6.88 -10.05 15.38
C TYR A 85 8.39 -10.30 15.60
N GLY A 86 9.24 -9.77 14.71
CA GLY A 86 10.69 -9.77 14.88
C GLY A 86 11.17 -8.97 16.09
N LEU A 87 10.67 -7.75 16.26
CA LEU A 87 10.96 -6.90 17.43
C LEU A 87 10.53 -7.57 18.74
N ILE A 88 9.31 -8.11 18.79
CA ILE A 88 8.81 -8.85 19.96
C ILE A 88 9.71 -10.06 20.27
N PHE A 89 10.13 -10.82 19.25
CA PHE A 89 11.03 -11.96 19.43
C PHE A 89 12.42 -11.55 19.94
N LEU A 90 12.94 -10.39 19.52
CA LEU A 90 14.18 -9.80 20.01
C LEU A 90 14.03 -9.11 21.39
N GLY A 91 12.84 -9.14 22.00
CA GLY A 91 12.58 -8.61 23.34
C GLY A 91 12.14 -7.14 23.39
N TYR A 92 11.88 -6.50 22.25
CA TYR A 92 11.42 -5.10 22.21
C TYR A 92 9.90 -4.99 22.43
N PRO A 93 9.43 -4.12 23.34
CA PRO A 93 8.01 -4.01 23.69
C PRO A 93 7.23 -3.16 22.67
N VAL A 94 6.82 -3.77 21.56
CA VAL A 94 5.98 -3.09 20.54
C VAL A 94 4.55 -2.93 21.05
N SER A 95 4.15 -1.71 21.40
CA SER A 95 2.78 -1.41 21.83
C SER A 95 1.79 -1.44 20.64
N SER A 96 0.52 -1.76 20.93
CA SER A 96 -0.54 -1.76 19.90
C SER A 96 -0.73 -0.39 19.25
N SER A 97 -0.57 0.71 20.00
CA SER A 97 -0.66 2.07 19.43
C SER A 97 0.49 2.39 18.48
N LEU A 98 1.73 2.00 18.83
CA LEU A 98 2.91 2.17 17.97
C LEU A 98 2.80 1.31 16.71
N TYR A 99 2.28 0.09 16.81
CA TYR A 99 2.01 -0.76 15.65
C TYR A 99 0.88 -0.20 14.76
N ASN A 100 -0.25 0.21 15.34
CA ASN A 100 -1.41 0.69 14.56
C ASN A 100 -1.11 1.97 13.76
N LYS A 101 -0.15 2.80 14.20
CA LYS A 101 0.36 3.93 13.40
C LYS A 101 0.81 3.53 11.99
N ALA A 102 1.34 2.32 11.80
CA ALA A 102 1.78 1.81 10.50
C ALA A 102 0.67 1.77 9.43
N MET A 103 -0.60 1.73 9.84
CA MET A 103 -1.74 1.74 8.91
C MET A 103 -2.07 3.14 8.37
N HIS A 104 -1.57 4.18 9.03
CA HIS A 104 -1.97 5.58 8.85
C HIS A 104 -0.80 6.50 8.47
N LEU A 105 0.41 5.96 8.35
CA LEU A 105 1.63 6.70 8.05
C LEU A 105 2.42 5.99 6.94
N PRO A 106 3.19 6.74 6.15
CA PRO A 106 4.25 6.20 5.30
C PRO A 106 5.18 5.25 6.07
N MET A 107 5.67 4.21 5.39
CA MET A 107 6.48 3.18 6.01
C MET A 107 7.78 3.74 6.60
N ASN A 108 8.47 4.62 5.87
CA ASN A 108 9.67 5.32 6.34
C ASN A 108 9.43 6.15 7.62
N GLN A 109 8.31 6.86 7.72
CA GLN A 109 7.94 7.59 8.94
C GLN A 109 7.65 6.63 10.10
N TRP A 110 6.92 5.52 9.85
CA TRP A 110 6.68 4.52 10.89
C TRP A 110 7.99 3.87 11.38
N LEU A 111 8.94 3.60 10.48
CA LEU A 111 10.27 3.08 10.82
C LEU A 111 11.06 4.05 11.72
N GLN A 112 10.94 5.36 11.49
CA GLN A 112 11.54 6.38 12.38
C GLN A 112 10.82 6.42 13.74
N ASP A 113 9.49 6.40 13.76
CA ASP A 113 8.68 6.38 14.99
C ASP A 113 9.04 5.19 15.90
N ILE A 114 9.26 3.99 15.34
CA ILE A 114 9.64 2.81 16.13
C ILE A 114 11.08 2.92 16.67
N GLN A 115 12.03 3.46 15.89
CA GLN A 115 13.42 3.67 16.35
C GLN A 115 13.48 4.74 17.45
N GLN A 116 12.71 5.82 17.33
CA GLN A 116 12.59 6.83 18.38
C GLN A 116 11.92 6.27 19.65
N SER A 117 10.93 5.39 19.51
CA SER A 117 10.15 4.85 20.65
C SER A 117 10.84 3.70 21.39
N LEU A 118 11.61 2.85 20.69
CA LEU A 118 12.21 1.63 21.22
C LEU A 118 13.74 1.72 21.40
N GLY A 119 14.35 2.82 20.95
CA GLY A 119 15.80 3.03 20.96
C GLY A 119 16.52 2.38 19.78
N SER A 120 17.83 2.23 19.90
CA SER A 120 18.67 1.65 18.83
C SER A 120 18.46 0.13 18.72
N PHE A 121 18.11 -0.33 17.52
CA PHE A 121 18.03 -1.74 17.15
C PHE A 121 18.29 -1.90 15.65
N ASP A 122 18.73 -3.09 15.23
CA ASP A 122 18.93 -3.42 13.82
C ASP A 122 17.61 -3.88 13.16
N LEU A 123 17.11 -3.08 12.21
CA LEU A 123 15.93 -3.40 11.42
C LEU A 123 16.09 -4.64 10.53
N ARG A 124 17.32 -4.94 10.08
CA ARG A 124 17.60 -6.17 9.31
C ARG A 124 17.54 -7.39 10.23
N ALA A 125 18.11 -7.32 11.43
CA ALA A 125 17.95 -8.37 12.45
C ALA A 125 16.48 -8.59 12.85
N ALA A 126 15.72 -7.51 13.10
CA ALA A 126 14.29 -7.60 13.39
C ALA A 126 13.52 -8.26 12.23
N THR A 127 13.75 -7.82 10.99
CA THR A 127 13.10 -8.39 9.80
C THR A 127 13.40 -9.89 9.67
N LYS A 128 14.66 -10.33 9.80
CA LYS A 128 15.06 -11.75 9.75
C LYS A 128 14.43 -12.57 10.88
N ALA A 129 14.40 -12.03 12.10
CA ALA A 129 13.72 -12.66 13.23
C ALA A 129 12.22 -12.84 12.96
N GLY A 130 11.56 -11.82 12.41
CA GLY A 130 10.15 -11.86 12.03
C GLY A 130 9.86 -12.93 10.99
N ILE A 131 10.61 -12.96 9.88
CA ILE A 131 10.50 -13.97 8.82
C ILE A 131 10.69 -15.38 9.40
N SER A 132 11.68 -15.56 10.29
CA SER A 132 11.97 -16.86 10.88
C SER A 132 10.90 -17.33 11.87
N VAL A 133 10.34 -16.44 12.70
CA VAL A 133 9.24 -16.74 13.62
C VAL A 133 7.97 -17.10 12.85
N LEU A 134 7.59 -16.28 11.86
CA LEU A 134 6.44 -16.53 11.01
C LEU A 134 6.63 -17.79 10.15
N GLY A 135 7.83 -18.00 9.61
CA GLY A 135 8.19 -19.16 8.81
C GLY A 135 8.18 -20.51 9.56
N LYS A 136 8.10 -20.48 10.90
CA LYS A 136 7.96 -21.64 11.79
C LYS A 136 6.51 -21.92 12.21
N LEU A 137 5.55 -21.07 11.86
CA LEU A 137 4.14 -21.30 12.18
C LEU A 137 3.54 -22.43 11.32
N ASN A 138 2.70 -23.26 11.94
CA ASN A 138 1.95 -24.30 11.24
C ASN A 138 0.72 -23.68 10.56
N ILE A 139 0.77 -23.52 9.24
CA ILE A 139 -0.35 -23.00 8.44
C ILE A 139 -1.33 -24.15 8.13
N PRO A 140 -2.62 -24.04 8.50
CA PRO A 140 -3.60 -25.05 8.12
C PRO A 140 -3.71 -25.22 6.59
N LEU A 141 -3.75 -26.48 6.15
CA LEU A 141 -3.92 -26.86 4.73
C LEU A 141 -5.34 -26.62 4.19
N GLY A 142 -6.30 -26.30 5.06
CA GLY A 142 -7.68 -26.03 4.68
C GLY A 142 -7.84 -24.81 3.75
N HIS A 143 -8.90 -24.84 2.95
CA HIS A 143 -9.36 -23.75 2.07
C HIS A 143 -10.00 -22.57 2.84
N ASN A 144 -9.83 -22.53 4.16
CA ASN A 144 -10.38 -21.48 5.02
C ASN A 144 -9.56 -20.20 4.86
N SER A 145 -9.69 -19.53 3.72
CA SER A 145 -9.43 -18.10 3.58
C SER A 145 -10.25 -17.40 4.65
N ARG A 146 -9.61 -17.05 5.76
CA ARG A 146 -10.28 -16.34 6.85
C ARG A 146 -10.82 -15.03 6.27
N ILE A 147 -12.09 -14.76 6.52
CA ILE A 147 -12.67 -13.46 6.25
C ILE A 147 -12.06 -12.52 7.29
N HIS A 148 -11.04 -11.76 6.89
CA HIS A 148 -10.18 -11.02 7.83
C HIS A 148 -10.75 -9.69 8.29
N GLU A 149 -11.73 -9.15 7.57
CA GLU A 149 -12.48 -7.97 7.96
C GLU A 149 -13.89 -8.13 7.37
N ILE A 150 -14.94 -7.99 8.19
CA ILE A 150 -16.33 -7.94 7.72
C ILE A 150 -16.82 -6.51 7.94
N VAL A 151 -16.99 -5.76 6.86
CA VAL A 151 -17.72 -4.49 6.92
C VAL A 151 -19.20 -4.76 6.73
N THR A 152 -19.95 -4.92 7.82
CA THR A 152 -21.43 -4.96 7.77
C THR A 152 -22.01 -3.56 7.68
N SER A 153 -23.08 -3.38 6.91
CA SER A 153 -23.86 -2.13 6.91
C SER A 153 -24.39 -1.83 8.33
N PRO A 154 -24.24 -0.60 8.86
CA PRO A 154 -24.51 -0.26 10.26
C PRO A 154 -26.00 -0.13 10.62
N LEU A 155 -26.90 -0.80 9.91
CA LEU A 155 -28.34 -0.82 10.19
C LEU A 155 -28.66 -1.77 11.37
N ASN A 156 -28.22 -1.39 12.56
CA ASN A 156 -28.20 -2.19 13.80
C ASN A 156 -29.57 -2.72 14.32
N HIS A 157 -30.69 -2.43 13.63
CA HIS A 157 -32.05 -2.82 14.04
C HIS A 157 -32.85 -3.56 12.97
N PHE A 158 -32.24 -3.93 11.84
CA PHE A 158 -32.81 -4.88 10.89
C PHE A 158 -31.88 -6.09 10.80
N GLN A 159 -32.45 -7.31 10.79
CA GLN A 159 -31.78 -8.45 10.15
C GLN A 159 -32.05 -8.31 8.64
N PRO A 160 -31.08 -7.84 7.83
CA PRO A 160 -31.29 -7.73 6.40
C PRO A 160 -31.25 -9.15 5.84
N LYS A 161 -32.28 -9.57 5.11
CA LYS A 161 -32.21 -10.84 4.36
C LYS A 161 -31.15 -10.77 3.26
N ASP A 162 -30.86 -9.56 2.79
CA ASP A 162 -29.93 -9.26 1.73
C ASP A 162 -28.79 -8.39 2.28
N TYR A 163 -27.60 -8.96 2.44
CA TYR A 163 -26.38 -8.24 2.80
C TYR A 163 -25.21 -8.75 1.95
N ILE A 164 -24.24 -7.86 1.70
CA ILE A 164 -22.99 -8.18 1.03
C ILE A 164 -21.89 -8.16 2.09
N LEU A 165 -21.14 -9.25 2.23
CA LEU A 165 -19.94 -9.25 3.07
C LEU A 165 -18.78 -8.72 2.25
N LEU A 166 -18.31 -7.52 2.56
CA LEU A 166 -17.01 -7.05 2.11
C LEU A 166 -15.91 -7.77 2.89
N CYS A 167 -14.90 -8.23 2.19
CA CYS A 167 -13.71 -8.90 2.72
C CYS A 167 -12.47 -8.22 2.16
N ARG A 168 -11.39 -8.11 2.94
CA ARG A 168 -10.09 -7.70 2.41
C ARG A 168 -9.27 -8.89 1.91
N VAL A 169 -8.52 -8.64 0.85
CA VAL A 169 -7.47 -9.51 0.31
C VAL A 169 -6.14 -8.82 0.62
N SER A 170 -5.13 -9.58 1.05
CA SER A 170 -3.80 -9.01 1.29
C SER A 170 -3.20 -8.50 -0.02
N PHE A 171 -2.41 -7.42 0.04
CA PHE A 171 -1.74 -6.86 -1.14
C PHE A 171 -1.00 -7.96 -1.93
N VAL A 172 -0.22 -8.79 -1.24
CA VAL A 172 0.55 -9.90 -1.79
C VAL A 172 -0.33 -10.94 -2.52
N SER A 173 -1.52 -11.23 -2.00
CA SER A 173 -2.46 -12.16 -2.61
C SER A 173 -3.12 -11.56 -3.86
N ALA A 174 -3.55 -10.30 -3.79
CA ALA A 174 -4.14 -9.58 -4.91
C ALA A 174 -3.17 -9.44 -6.09
N VAL A 175 -1.92 -9.04 -5.83
CA VAL A 175 -0.89 -8.97 -6.88
C VAL A 175 -0.51 -10.35 -7.41
N SER A 176 -0.50 -11.40 -6.57
CA SER A 176 -0.28 -12.78 -7.05
C SER A 176 -1.39 -13.27 -7.99
N MET A 177 -2.65 -12.85 -7.77
CA MET A 177 -3.76 -13.16 -8.67
C MET A 177 -3.61 -12.42 -10.00
N ASN A 178 -3.28 -11.12 -9.96
CA ASN A 178 -3.03 -10.32 -11.17
C ASN A 178 -1.83 -10.85 -11.96
N ALA A 179 -0.76 -11.28 -11.30
CA ALA A 179 0.40 -11.87 -11.96
C ALA A 179 0.04 -13.16 -12.72
N ARG A 180 -0.78 -14.03 -12.12
CA ARG A 180 -1.32 -15.22 -12.80
C ARG A 180 -2.20 -14.85 -14.00
N HIS A 181 -3.01 -13.79 -13.89
CA HIS A 181 -3.83 -13.28 -14.99
C HIS A 181 -2.98 -12.76 -16.17
N LEU A 182 -1.82 -12.18 -15.87
CA LEU A 182 -0.85 -11.68 -16.86
C LEU A 182 0.21 -12.71 -17.29
N GLY A 183 0.23 -13.91 -16.71
CA GLY A 183 1.23 -14.95 -16.97
C GLY A 183 2.63 -14.68 -16.38
N ILE A 184 2.76 -13.71 -15.47
CA ILE A 184 4.00 -13.35 -14.76
C ILE A 184 4.27 -14.40 -13.67
N GLN A 185 5.52 -14.88 -13.56
CA GLN A 185 5.85 -15.91 -12.58
C GLN A 185 6.03 -15.31 -11.19
N TRP A 186 5.72 -16.11 -10.16
CA TRP A 186 5.84 -15.68 -8.76
C TRP A 186 7.28 -15.26 -8.39
N GLN A 187 8.28 -15.94 -8.98
CA GLN A 187 9.70 -15.67 -8.78
C GLN A 187 10.07 -14.24 -9.19
N ASP A 188 9.45 -13.72 -10.26
CA ASP A 188 9.70 -12.37 -10.79
C ASP A 188 9.09 -11.28 -9.90
N LEU A 189 8.20 -11.64 -8.96
CA LEU A 189 7.60 -10.70 -8.00
C LEU A 189 8.42 -10.57 -6.72
N ILE A 190 9.13 -11.64 -6.33
CA ILE A 190 9.85 -11.72 -5.05
C ILE A 190 11.34 -11.38 -5.15
N SER A 191 11.89 -11.28 -6.37
CA SER A 191 13.24 -10.77 -6.62
C SER A 191 13.17 -9.29 -6.98
N PHE A 192 13.83 -8.44 -6.19
CA PHE A 192 13.77 -6.99 -6.36
C PHE A 192 14.38 -6.49 -7.68
N ASP A 193 15.32 -7.21 -8.29
CA ASP A 193 15.95 -6.80 -9.56
C ASP A 193 15.24 -7.34 -10.82
N SER A 194 14.07 -7.96 -10.64
CA SER A 194 13.26 -8.48 -11.74
C SER A 194 12.75 -7.38 -12.67
N LYS A 195 12.55 -7.73 -13.94
CA LYS A 195 12.04 -6.84 -14.98
C LYS A 195 10.74 -7.36 -15.55
N SER A 196 9.81 -6.46 -15.83
CA SER A 196 8.54 -6.75 -16.51
C SER A 196 8.80 -7.48 -17.85
N PRO A 197 7.97 -8.46 -18.23
CA PRO A 197 8.07 -9.09 -19.54
C PRO A 197 7.59 -8.19 -20.69
N PHE A 198 6.90 -7.07 -20.41
CA PHE A 198 6.25 -6.27 -21.46
C PHE A 198 7.19 -5.54 -22.43
N PRO A 199 8.34 -4.98 -22.03
CA PRO A 199 9.32 -4.44 -22.98
C PRO A 199 9.85 -5.51 -23.94
N TYR A 200 10.19 -6.69 -23.42
CA TYR A 200 10.64 -7.82 -24.23
C TYR A 200 9.53 -8.37 -25.14
N LEU A 201 8.27 -8.38 -24.68
CA LEU A 201 7.12 -8.73 -25.51
C LEU A 201 6.97 -7.76 -26.70
N ARG A 202 7.14 -6.45 -26.47
CA ARG A 202 7.16 -5.45 -27.56
C ARG A 202 8.30 -5.72 -28.54
N GLU A 203 9.53 -5.88 -28.07
CA GLU A 203 10.69 -6.19 -28.92
C GLU A 203 10.47 -7.44 -29.77
N LYS A 204 9.96 -8.52 -29.17
CA LYS A 204 9.62 -9.76 -29.88
C LYS A 204 8.54 -9.55 -30.95
N LEU A 205 7.53 -8.72 -30.69
CA LEU A 205 6.49 -8.40 -31.67
C LEU A 205 7.02 -7.53 -32.83
N ILE A 206 7.98 -6.63 -32.57
CA ILE A 206 8.69 -5.88 -33.62
C ILE A 206 9.53 -6.83 -34.48
N GLN A 207 10.30 -7.75 -33.87
CA GLN A 207 11.10 -8.76 -34.58
C GLN A 207 10.27 -9.72 -35.43
N GLN A 208 8.97 -9.86 -35.14
CA GLN A 208 8.03 -10.67 -35.91
C GLN A 208 7.26 -9.87 -36.99
N GLU A 209 7.64 -8.60 -37.23
CA GLU A 209 6.94 -7.66 -38.13
C GLU A 209 5.46 -7.43 -37.75
N LEU A 210 5.10 -7.69 -36.49
CA LEU A 210 3.75 -7.51 -35.95
C LEU A 210 3.55 -6.12 -35.32
N LEU A 211 4.65 -5.45 -34.99
CA LEU A 211 4.76 -4.04 -34.61
C LEU A 211 5.86 -3.37 -35.45
N ASP A 212 5.82 -2.05 -35.52
CA ASP A 212 6.83 -1.22 -36.17
C ASP A 212 6.92 0.12 -35.45
N ASP A 213 8.12 0.70 -35.46
CA ASP A 213 8.47 1.97 -34.84
C ASP A 213 8.57 3.12 -35.87
N SER A 214 8.42 2.82 -37.16
CA SER A 214 8.36 3.83 -38.22
C SER A 214 6.96 4.47 -38.35
N GLU A 215 6.90 5.71 -38.85
CA GLU A 215 5.64 6.43 -39.13
C GLU A 215 4.97 5.90 -40.42
N GLU A 216 4.52 4.64 -40.39
CA GLU A 216 3.85 3.99 -41.53
C GLU A 216 2.36 4.39 -41.68
N THR A 217 1.86 4.23 -42.91
CA THR A 217 0.51 4.64 -43.31
C THR A 217 -0.63 4.07 -42.46
N THR A 218 -1.71 4.87 -42.34
CA THR A 218 -2.79 4.71 -41.38
C THR A 218 -3.44 3.31 -41.35
N GLU A 219 -3.61 2.65 -42.50
CA GLU A 219 -4.25 1.33 -42.57
C GLU A 219 -3.37 0.21 -42.01
N GLN A 220 -2.07 0.20 -42.33
CA GLN A 220 -1.12 -0.78 -41.79
C GLN A 220 -0.92 -0.58 -40.29
N ALA A 221 -0.82 0.67 -39.83
CA ALA A 221 -0.78 1.02 -38.41
C ALA A 221 -2.04 0.57 -37.65
N VAL A 222 -3.23 0.69 -38.26
CA VAL A 222 -4.50 0.18 -37.69
C VAL A 222 -4.49 -1.35 -37.58
N GLN A 223 -4.03 -2.07 -38.61
CA GLN A 223 -3.96 -3.54 -38.58
C GLN A 223 -2.94 -4.05 -37.55
N LYS A 224 -1.76 -3.40 -37.43
CA LYS A 224 -0.75 -3.69 -36.40
C LYS A 224 -1.32 -3.46 -34.98
N ARG A 225 -2.02 -2.35 -34.75
CA ARG A 225 -2.73 -2.07 -33.48
C ARG A 225 -3.83 -3.07 -33.16
N LEU A 226 -4.54 -3.60 -34.16
CA LEU A 226 -5.57 -4.62 -33.96
C LEU A 226 -4.95 -5.94 -33.50
N LYS A 227 -3.85 -6.40 -34.13
CA LYS A 227 -3.08 -7.58 -33.67
C LYS A 227 -2.51 -7.41 -32.26
N LEU A 228 -2.07 -6.21 -31.88
CA LEU A 228 -1.63 -5.92 -30.51
C LEU A 228 -2.80 -6.08 -29.51
N LYS A 229 -3.99 -5.59 -29.86
CA LYS A 229 -5.20 -5.81 -29.06
C LYS A 229 -5.58 -7.30 -28.98
N ASP A 230 -5.40 -8.07 -30.05
CA ASP A 230 -5.65 -9.52 -30.05
C ASP A 230 -4.75 -10.28 -29.06
N ASN A 231 -3.49 -9.85 -28.87
CA ASN A 231 -2.59 -10.40 -27.85
C ASN A 231 -3.07 -10.14 -26.41
N PHE A 232 -3.81 -9.05 -26.19
CA PHE A 232 -4.31 -8.63 -24.87
C PHE A 232 -5.81 -8.84 -24.68
N LYS A 233 -6.52 -9.48 -25.61
CA LYS A 233 -7.99 -9.63 -25.61
C LYS A 233 -8.58 -10.37 -24.41
N ASN A 234 -7.76 -11.15 -23.70
CA ASN A 234 -8.15 -11.90 -22.50
C ASN A 234 -7.73 -11.19 -21.19
N ILE A 235 -7.03 -10.06 -21.29
CA ILE A 235 -6.60 -9.25 -20.14
C ILE A 235 -7.72 -8.27 -19.79
N HIS A 236 -7.91 -8.00 -18.50
CA HIS A 236 -8.89 -6.99 -18.06
C HIS A 236 -8.44 -5.59 -18.50
N SER A 237 -9.38 -4.70 -18.85
CA SER A 237 -9.06 -3.35 -19.38
C SER A 237 -8.04 -2.61 -18.52
N ASP A 238 -8.17 -2.74 -17.21
CA ASP A 238 -7.41 -1.97 -16.23
C ASP A 238 -6.01 -2.54 -15.98
N LEU A 239 -5.72 -3.74 -16.49
CA LEU A 239 -4.40 -4.39 -16.51
C LEU A 239 -3.78 -4.50 -17.91
N VAL A 240 -4.45 -4.02 -18.97
CA VAL A 240 -3.82 -3.94 -20.30
C VAL A 240 -2.52 -3.12 -20.18
N PRO A 241 -1.39 -3.55 -20.78
CA PRO A 241 -0.13 -2.81 -20.71
C PRO A 241 -0.25 -1.42 -21.35
N THR A 242 0.28 -0.41 -20.66
CA THR A 242 0.41 0.95 -21.19
C THR A 242 1.64 1.08 -22.08
N GLN A 243 1.77 2.22 -22.78
CA GLN A 243 2.91 2.44 -23.67
C GLN A 243 4.23 2.48 -22.89
N GLU A 244 4.23 3.05 -21.69
CA GLU A 244 5.38 3.14 -20.79
C GLU A 244 5.82 1.74 -20.34
N GLN A 245 4.88 0.85 -20.02
CA GLN A 245 5.20 -0.55 -19.70
C GLN A 245 5.78 -1.33 -20.88
N LEU A 246 5.35 -1.00 -22.10
CA LEU A 246 5.85 -1.63 -23.32
C LEU A 246 7.24 -1.08 -23.74
N THR A 247 7.68 0.06 -23.21
CA THR A 247 8.91 0.75 -23.68
C THR A 247 9.99 0.94 -22.61
N MET A 248 9.65 0.91 -21.33
CA MET A 248 10.56 1.25 -20.23
C MET A 248 10.80 0.04 -19.32
N ALA A 249 12.05 -0.20 -18.93
CA ALA A 249 12.45 -1.41 -18.19
C ALA A 249 12.22 -1.28 -16.68
N HIS A 250 11.05 -1.70 -16.20
CA HIS A 250 10.56 -1.52 -14.83
C HIS A 250 10.30 -2.86 -14.11
N HIS A 251 10.01 -2.83 -12.79
CA HIS A 251 9.75 -4.04 -11.99
C HIS A 251 8.31 -4.57 -12.18
N PRO A 252 8.10 -5.91 -12.27
CA PRO A 252 6.77 -6.48 -12.52
C PRO A 252 5.68 -6.06 -11.53
N THR A 253 6.00 -5.66 -10.29
CA THR A 253 4.99 -5.21 -9.31
C THR A 253 4.12 -4.07 -9.84
N LEU A 254 4.68 -3.18 -10.67
CA LEU A 254 3.92 -2.08 -11.26
C LEU A 254 2.90 -2.58 -12.30
N ASP A 255 3.11 -3.74 -12.93
CA ASP A 255 2.15 -4.35 -13.85
C ASP A 255 0.85 -4.78 -13.17
N LEU A 256 0.87 -4.94 -11.84
CA LEU A 256 -0.16 -5.62 -11.06
C LEU A 256 -1.16 -4.66 -10.41
N ILE A 257 -0.98 -3.35 -10.58
CA ILE A 257 -1.85 -2.30 -10.04
C ILE A 257 -2.87 -1.93 -11.14
N PRO A 258 -4.18 -2.17 -10.98
CA PRO A 258 -5.18 -1.95 -12.03
C PRO A 258 -5.58 -0.47 -12.20
N TRP A 259 -4.60 0.43 -12.27
CA TRP A 259 -4.80 1.84 -12.56
C TRP A 259 -3.84 2.26 -13.68
N PRO A 260 -4.27 2.22 -14.96
CA PRO A 260 -3.37 2.43 -16.10
C PRO A 260 -2.59 3.75 -16.04
N LYS A 261 -3.25 4.85 -15.68
CA LYS A 261 -2.61 6.18 -15.56
C LYS A 261 -1.54 6.20 -14.47
N PHE A 262 -1.85 5.67 -13.29
CA PHE A 262 -0.91 5.53 -12.19
C PHE A 262 0.31 4.69 -12.59
N ARG A 263 0.12 3.55 -13.28
CA ARG A 263 1.22 2.71 -13.79
C ARG A 263 2.17 3.51 -14.70
N SER A 264 1.63 4.19 -15.71
CA SER A 264 2.42 5.04 -16.62
C SER A 264 3.19 6.14 -15.88
N LYS A 265 2.55 6.82 -14.92
CA LYS A 265 3.19 7.86 -14.11
C LYS A 265 4.28 7.32 -13.19
N ALA A 266 4.02 6.21 -12.48
CA ALA A 266 4.99 5.58 -11.59
C ALA A 266 6.25 5.12 -12.34
N ILE A 267 6.08 4.47 -13.49
CA ILE A 267 7.20 4.04 -14.35
C ILE A 267 8.00 5.25 -14.84
N THR A 268 7.32 6.28 -15.36
CA THR A 268 7.97 7.52 -15.80
C THR A 268 8.74 8.18 -14.66
N ALA A 269 8.14 8.26 -13.47
CA ALA A 269 8.73 8.90 -12.29
C ALA A 269 10.00 8.19 -11.79
N VAL A 270 10.03 6.85 -11.80
CA VAL A 270 11.23 6.06 -11.44
C VAL A 270 12.37 6.24 -12.44
N HIS A 271 12.06 6.41 -13.73
CA HIS A 271 13.04 6.54 -14.81
C HIS A 271 13.47 7.98 -15.14
N SER A 272 12.83 8.99 -14.55
CA SER A 272 13.25 10.39 -14.68
C SER A 272 14.70 10.60 -14.23
N THR A 273 15.35 11.65 -14.74
CA THR A 273 16.72 12.03 -14.34
C THR A 273 16.73 13.49 -13.85
N PRO A 274 16.86 13.74 -12.52
CA PRO A 274 16.85 12.76 -11.43
C PRO A 274 15.49 12.06 -11.28
N PRO A 275 15.42 10.88 -10.61
CA PRO A 275 14.15 10.21 -10.33
C PRO A 275 13.19 11.11 -9.54
N LEU A 276 11.92 11.11 -9.91
CA LEU A 276 10.87 11.91 -9.24
C LEU A 276 10.33 11.22 -7.99
N ILE A 277 10.51 9.90 -7.87
CA ILE A 277 10.18 9.11 -6.68
C ILE A 277 11.35 8.19 -6.30
N ASP A 278 11.50 7.94 -5.01
CA ASP A 278 12.36 6.85 -4.53
C ASP A 278 11.62 5.51 -4.68
N ARG A 279 12.21 4.62 -5.47
CA ARG A 279 11.71 3.26 -5.74
C ARG A 279 11.71 2.39 -4.47
N GLU A 280 12.69 2.57 -3.59
CA GLU A 280 12.82 1.82 -2.34
C GLU A 280 11.65 2.14 -1.40
N ASP A 281 11.46 3.43 -1.12
CA ASP A 281 10.38 3.96 -0.28
C ASP A 281 8.98 3.64 -0.86
N PHE A 282 8.81 3.76 -2.17
CA PHE A 282 7.56 3.39 -2.85
C PHE A 282 7.23 1.89 -2.71
N CYS A 283 8.22 1.01 -2.83
CA CYS A 283 8.03 -0.43 -2.66
C CYS A 283 7.67 -0.79 -1.20
N LEU A 284 8.32 -0.15 -0.22
CA LEU A 284 8.01 -0.32 1.19
C LEU A 284 6.56 0.08 1.54
N ASP A 285 6.06 1.17 0.98
CA ASP A 285 4.67 1.61 1.18
C ASP A 285 3.64 0.65 0.56
N LEU A 286 3.90 0.12 -0.64
CA LEU A 286 3.06 -0.90 -1.26
C LEU A 286 2.98 -2.17 -0.39
N LEU A 287 4.12 -2.63 0.14
CA LEU A 287 4.21 -3.79 1.03
C LEU A 287 3.60 -3.57 2.42
N ASN A 288 3.22 -2.33 2.76
CA ASN A 288 2.59 -1.95 4.04
C ASN A 288 1.08 -1.66 3.93
N ASP A 289 0.38 -2.26 2.96
CA ASP A 289 -1.04 -1.95 2.65
C ASP A 289 -1.29 -0.46 2.36
N GLY A 290 -0.35 0.21 1.69
CA GLY A 290 -0.62 1.49 1.05
C GLY A 290 -1.73 1.38 0.01
N LEU A 291 -1.80 0.24 -0.69
CA LEU A 291 -2.90 -0.20 -1.54
C LEU A 291 -3.52 -1.49 -1.00
N ARG A 292 -4.85 -1.63 -1.13
CA ARG A 292 -5.66 -2.74 -0.61
C ARG A 292 -6.64 -3.20 -1.67
N CYS A 293 -6.89 -4.50 -1.73
CA CYS A 293 -7.94 -5.06 -2.59
C CYS A 293 -9.11 -5.57 -1.72
N TRP A 294 -10.32 -5.24 -2.14
CA TRP A 294 -11.57 -5.72 -1.60
C TRP A 294 -12.10 -6.91 -2.42
N ALA A 295 -12.90 -7.75 -1.77
CA ALA A 295 -13.54 -8.92 -2.34
C ALA A 295 -14.93 -9.10 -1.72
N PHE A 296 -15.79 -9.83 -2.42
CA PHE A 296 -17.18 -10.04 -2.00
C PHE A 296 -17.39 -11.49 -1.56
N ALA A 297 -17.97 -11.68 -0.37
CA ALA A 297 -18.41 -12.99 0.11
C ALA A 297 -19.92 -13.02 0.34
N ASN A 298 -20.51 -14.19 0.13
CA ASN A 298 -21.93 -14.50 0.32
C ASN A 298 -22.17 -15.44 1.52
N GLY A 299 -21.18 -15.54 2.43
CA GLY A 299 -21.21 -16.40 3.62
C GLY A 299 -21.13 -17.91 3.37
N THR A 300 -21.15 -18.36 2.11
CA THR A 300 -21.23 -19.80 1.75
C THR A 300 -20.17 -20.24 0.72
N SER A 301 -19.56 -19.32 -0.01
CA SER A 301 -18.44 -19.57 -0.93
C SER A 301 -17.17 -18.82 -0.53
N LEU A 302 -16.04 -19.18 -1.15
CA LEU A 302 -14.80 -18.41 -1.11
C LEU A 302 -15.08 -16.96 -1.57
N PRO A 303 -14.43 -15.93 -1.01
CA PRO A 303 -14.60 -14.56 -1.50
C PRO A 303 -14.26 -14.45 -2.98
N SER A 304 -15.18 -13.88 -3.77
CA SER A 304 -14.93 -13.53 -5.16
C SER A 304 -14.14 -12.24 -5.17
N ALA A 305 -12.82 -12.36 -5.35
CA ALA A 305 -11.92 -11.25 -5.55
C ALA A 305 -11.66 -11.11 -7.05
N GLU A 306 -11.88 -9.92 -7.60
CA GLU A 306 -11.50 -9.55 -8.97
C GLU A 306 -10.43 -8.45 -8.89
N PRO A 307 -9.19 -8.79 -8.46
CA PRO A 307 -8.13 -7.80 -8.24
C PRO A 307 -7.63 -7.17 -9.55
N TRP A 308 -8.05 -7.65 -10.71
CA TRP A 308 -7.76 -7.05 -12.01
C TRP A 308 -8.70 -5.88 -12.36
N ASP A 309 -9.78 -5.68 -11.60
CA ASP A 309 -10.70 -4.55 -11.71
C ASP A 309 -10.28 -3.42 -10.77
N ALA A 310 -10.06 -2.22 -11.34
CA ALA A 310 -9.75 -0.99 -10.63
C ALA A 310 -10.71 -0.69 -9.47
N GLN A 311 -11.99 -1.02 -9.64
CA GLN A 311 -13.07 -0.70 -8.72
C GLN A 311 -12.92 -1.39 -7.36
N ASN A 312 -12.21 -2.53 -7.33
CA ASN A 312 -12.00 -3.33 -6.12
C ASN A 312 -10.80 -2.86 -5.29
N TRP A 313 -10.06 -1.84 -5.73
CA TRP A 313 -8.89 -1.33 -5.02
C TRP A 313 -9.17 -0.05 -4.23
N GLU A 314 -8.50 0.08 -3.09
CA GLU A 314 -8.45 1.25 -2.23
C GLU A 314 -6.99 1.60 -1.96
N ALA A 315 -6.61 2.85 -2.22
CA ALA A 315 -5.40 3.43 -1.66
C ALA A 315 -5.70 4.05 -0.29
N ALA A 316 -4.75 3.97 0.64
CA ALA A 316 -4.84 4.68 1.91
C ALA A 316 -4.78 6.21 1.69
N PRO A 317 -5.44 7.05 2.50
CA PRO A 317 -5.36 8.51 2.36
C PRO A 317 -3.92 9.04 2.36
N TRP A 318 -3.09 8.60 3.32
CA TRP A 318 -1.67 8.97 3.40
C TRP A 318 -0.85 8.54 2.18
N PHE A 319 -1.26 7.46 1.49
CA PHE A 319 -0.57 6.96 0.31
C PHE A 319 -0.85 7.87 -0.88
N LEU A 320 -2.11 8.29 -1.08
CA LEU A 320 -2.47 9.24 -2.13
C LEU A 320 -1.93 10.65 -1.86
N GLU A 321 -1.80 11.05 -0.58
CA GLU A 321 -1.15 12.31 -0.21
C GLU A 321 0.36 12.30 -0.47
N LYS A 322 1.07 11.24 -0.05
CA LYS A 322 2.53 11.11 -0.30
C LYS A 322 2.85 10.99 -1.78
N TRP A 323 2.05 10.22 -2.52
CA TRP A 323 2.27 9.91 -3.93
C TRP A 323 1.36 10.70 -4.88
N GLU A 324 0.88 11.88 -4.47
CA GLU A 324 -0.09 12.70 -5.22
C GLU A 324 0.36 12.92 -6.69
N HIS A 325 1.65 13.17 -6.90
CA HIS A 325 2.29 13.36 -8.21
C HIS A 325 2.12 12.17 -9.18
N LEU A 326 1.84 10.96 -8.68
CA LEU A 326 1.57 9.77 -9.48
C LEU A 326 0.08 9.64 -9.88
N THR A 327 -0.78 10.48 -9.32
CA THR A 327 -2.23 10.49 -9.56
C THR A 327 -2.64 11.72 -10.38
N GLU A 328 -3.93 11.91 -10.66
CA GLU A 328 -4.48 13.21 -11.12
C GLU A 328 -5.04 14.02 -9.93
N GLY A 329 -4.38 13.89 -8.78
CA GLY A 329 -4.82 14.44 -7.50
C GLY A 329 -6.22 13.94 -7.13
N ARG A 330 -7.03 14.86 -6.58
CA ARG A 330 -8.42 14.63 -6.19
C ARG A 330 -9.35 14.18 -7.32
N ASP A 331 -8.94 14.43 -8.57
CA ASP A 331 -9.69 14.07 -9.77
C ASP A 331 -9.27 12.75 -10.41
N GLY A 332 -8.21 12.11 -9.92
CA GLY A 332 -7.78 10.79 -10.37
C GLY A 332 -8.79 9.69 -10.06
N ASP A 333 -8.80 8.65 -10.89
CA ASP A 333 -9.61 7.46 -10.68
C ASP A 333 -9.24 6.76 -9.37
N GLU A 334 -7.94 6.76 -9.03
CA GLU A 334 -7.39 6.19 -7.80
C GLU A 334 -8.02 6.87 -6.56
N TRP A 335 -8.13 8.20 -6.58
CA TRP A 335 -8.76 8.97 -5.49
C TRP A 335 -10.27 8.75 -5.46
N LYS A 336 -10.95 8.82 -6.60
CA LYS A 336 -12.42 8.69 -6.71
C LYS A 336 -12.90 7.30 -6.25
N ILE A 337 -12.20 6.24 -6.64
CA ILE A 337 -12.50 4.86 -6.22
C ILE A 337 -12.19 4.69 -4.73
N SER A 338 -11.04 5.16 -4.23
CA SER A 338 -10.68 5.05 -2.81
C SER A 338 -11.65 5.81 -1.90
N ALA A 339 -12.07 7.01 -2.31
CA ALA A 339 -13.07 7.80 -1.59
C ALA A 339 -14.42 7.08 -1.45
N ARG A 340 -14.83 6.27 -2.43
CA ARG A 340 -16.00 5.39 -2.30
C ARG A 340 -15.80 4.37 -1.17
N TRP A 341 -14.67 3.67 -1.14
CA TRP A 341 -14.33 2.71 -0.08
C TRP A 341 -14.30 3.35 1.30
N TRP A 342 -13.63 4.50 1.44
CA TRP A 342 -13.62 5.26 2.70
C TRP A 342 -15.03 5.69 3.13
N SER A 343 -15.91 6.09 2.20
CA SER A 343 -17.30 6.46 2.53
C SER A 343 -18.16 5.30 3.05
N MET A 344 -17.79 4.05 2.71
CA MET A 344 -18.44 2.84 3.21
C MET A 344 -17.89 2.42 4.58
N GLY A 345 -16.57 2.50 4.78
CA GLY A 345 -15.93 2.19 6.08
C GLY A 345 -16.12 3.26 7.16
N ALA A 346 -16.21 4.54 6.78
CA ALA A 346 -16.37 5.67 7.72
C ALA A 346 -17.70 5.70 8.48
N ARG A 347 -18.63 4.76 8.21
CA ARG A 347 -19.86 4.57 8.99
C ARG A 347 -19.73 3.57 10.13
N SER A 348 -18.54 3.00 10.35
CA SER A 348 -18.25 2.05 11.43
C SER A 348 -17.66 2.70 12.70
N SER A 349 -17.58 4.03 12.77
CA SER A 349 -17.11 4.79 13.93
C SER A 349 -18.11 5.88 14.35
N VAL A 350 -19.18 5.46 15.04
CA VAL A 350 -20.07 6.30 15.85
C VAL A 350 -20.30 5.56 17.18
#